data_AF-T1KSK8-F1
#
_entry.id   AF-T1KSK8-F1
#
_cell.length_a   1.000
_cell.length_b   1.000
_cell.length_c   1.000
_cell.angle_alpha   90.00
_cell.angle_beta   90.00
_cell.angle_gamma   90.00
#
_symmetry.space_group_name_H-M   'P 1'
#
loop_
_entity.id
_entity.type
_entity.pdbx_description
1 polymer ?
#
loop_
_entity_poly.entity_id
_entity_poly.type
_entity_poly.pdbx_seq_one_letter_code
_entity_poly.pdbx_strand_id
1 'polypeptide(L)'
;MGTFHSSDIPYVFGLPLIKSGYSQKDISLSREMMKIWAHFAENGKPPMVGETKWKPFQEKISAMILNIDDWGKTETERVEFCLKQWDYIYPHQVPMQQENSI
;
A
#
# COMPACT_ATOMS: atom_id res chain seq x y z
N MET A 1 1.10 -14.48 -16.27
CA MET A 1 0.98 -14.78 -14.82
C MET A 1 0.69 -13.49 -14.08
N GLY A 2 -0.13 -13.51 -13.04
CA GLY A 2 -0.44 -12.34 -12.21
C GLY A 2 0.38 -12.28 -10.91
N THR A 3 0.10 -11.32 -10.04
CA THR A 3 0.67 -11.21 -8.70
C THR A 3 -0.04 -12.19 -7.76
N PHE A 4 0.68 -13.20 -7.28
CA PHE A 4 0.16 -14.21 -6.36
C PHE A 4 0.50 -13.84 -4.91
N HIS A 5 -0.10 -14.54 -3.95
CA HIS A 5 0.22 -14.33 -2.54
C HIS A 5 1.73 -14.48 -2.28
N SER A 6 2.30 -13.58 -1.48
CA SER A 6 3.75 -13.53 -1.19
C SER A 6 4.65 -13.08 -2.35
N SER A 7 4.11 -12.60 -3.48
CA SER A 7 4.93 -12.08 -4.58
C SER A 7 5.72 -10.81 -4.22
N ASP A 8 5.37 -10.16 -3.11
CA ASP A 8 6.02 -8.98 -2.54
C ASP A 8 7.28 -9.31 -1.71
N ILE A 9 7.34 -10.49 -1.10
CA ILE A 9 8.45 -10.93 -0.22
C ILE A 9 9.83 -10.74 -0.89
N PRO A 10 10.07 -11.17 -2.14
CA PRO A 10 11.37 -10.95 -2.79
C PRO A 10 11.82 -9.49 -2.81
N TYR A 11 10.89 -8.55 -2.97
CA TYR A 11 11.20 -7.12 -3.08
C TYR A 11 11.48 -6.50 -1.72
N VAL A 12 10.71 -6.87 -0.69
CA VAL A 12 10.90 -6.38 0.69
C VAL A 12 12.25 -6.85 1.25
N PHE A 13 12.71 -8.05 0.90
CA PHE A 13 13.96 -8.63 1.39
C PHE A 13 15.15 -8.50 0.42
N GLY A 14 15.02 -7.72 -0.65
CA GLY A 14 16.15 -7.38 -1.51
C GLY A 14 16.64 -8.48 -2.44
N LEU A 15 15.84 -9.50 -2.74
CA LEU A 15 16.22 -10.56 -3.68
C LEU A 15 16.63 -10.01 -5.07
N PRO A 16 15.93 -9.00 -5.65
CA PRO A 16 16.35 -8.35 -6.89
C PRO A 16 17.75 -7.72 -6.86
N LEU A 17 18.27 -7.38 -5.68
CA LEU A 17 19.60 -6.75 -5.53
C LEU A 17 20.75 -7.75 -5.54
N ILE A 18 20.48 -9.01 -5.19
CA ILE A 18 21.50 -10.05 -4.98
C ILE A 18 21.46 -11.16 -6.03
N LYS A 19 20.34 -11.31 -6.75
CA LYS A 19 20.15 -12.36 -7.75
C LYS A 19 20.04 -11.75 -9.15
N SER A 20 20.68 -12.40 -10.12
CA SER A 20 20.56 -12.04 -11.54
C SER A 20 19.18 -12.43 -12.11
N GLY A 21 18.80 -11.80 -13.22
CA GLY A 21 17.55 -12.09 -13.94
C GLY A 21 16.38 -11.15 -13.59
N TYR A 22 16.57 -10.23 -12.65
CA TYR A 22 15.64 -9.14 -12.39
C TYR A 22 15.92 -7.94 -13.29
N SER A 23 14.86 -7.24 -13.68
CA SER A 23 14.98 -6.02 -14.47
C SER A 23 15.46 -4.84 -13.61
N GLN A 24 15.90 -3.77 -14.25
CA GLN A 24 16.25 -2.54 -13.53
C GLN A 24 15.06 -1.95 -12.76
N LYS A 25 13.83 -2.14 -13.26
CA LYS A 25 12.61 -1.70 -12.57
C LYS A 25 12.36 -2.51 -11.30
N ASP A 26 12.60 -3.83 -11.33
CA ASP A 26 12.49 -4.69 -10.14
C ASP A 26 13.48 -4.27 -9.05
N ILE A 27 14.72 -3.98 -9.45
CA ILE A 27 15.77 -3.49 -8.56
C ILE A 27 15.35 -2.16 -7.92
N SER A 28 14.82 -1.23 -8.72
CA SER A 28 14.37 0.07 -8.23
C SER A 28 13.18 -0.06 -7.27
N LEU A 29 12.18 -0.88 -7.61
CA LEU A 29 11.04 -1.14 -6.73
C LEU A 29 11.48 -1.77 -5.40
N SER A 30 12.37 -2.76 -5.44
CA SER A 30 12.89 -3.41 -4.24
C SER A 30 13.63 -2.44 -3.31
N ARG A 31 14.44 -1.53 -3.87
CA ARG A 31 15.10 -0.47 -3.08
C ARG A 31 14.10 0.46 -2.43
N GLU A 32 13.07 0.90 -3.17
CA GLU A 32 12.08 1.82 -2.62
C GLU A 32 11.24 1.14 -1.53
N MET A 33 10.85 -0.13 -1.72
CA MET A 33 10.18 -0.90 -0.67
C MET A 33 11.06 -1.04 0.57
N MET A 34 12.31 -1.49 0.45
CA MET A 34 13.21 -1.59 1.60
C MET A 34 13.37 -0.26 2.35
N LYS A 35 13.52 0.85 1.62
CA LYS A 35 13.61 2.21 2.19
C LYS A 35 12.35 2.60 2.97
N ILE A 36 11.16 2.37 2.38
CA ILE A 36 9.88 2.68 3.02
C ILE A 36 9.72 1.88 4.32
N TRP A 37 10.02 0.58 4.31
CA TRP A 37 9.84 -0.30 5.47
C TRP A 37 10.86 0.04 6.57
N ALA A 38 12.12 0.29 6.20
CA ALA A 38 13.16 0.71 7.14
C ALA A 38 12.82 2.05 7.80
N HIS A 39 12.39 3.05 7.02
CA HIS A 39 11.99 4.35 7.56
C HIS A 39 10.76 4.24 8.46
N PHE A 40 9.79 3.39 8.13
CA PHE A 40 8.67 3.11 9.01
C PHE A 40 9.11 2.47 10.34
N ALA A 41 9.99 1.47 10.29
CA ALA A 41 10.52 0.82 11.47
C ALA A 41 11.29 1.79 12.39
N GLU A 42 12.05 2.72 11.81
CA GLU A 42 12.81 3.73 12.56
C GLU A 42 11.95 4.86 13.13
N ASN A 43 10.97 5.36 12.35
CA ASN A 43 10.28 6.62 12.64
C ASN A 43 8.80 6.43 13.04
N GLY A 44 8.26 5.21 12.99
CA GLY A 44 6.85 4.92 13.22
C GLY A 44 5.91 5.45 12.12
N LYS A 45 6.46 5.97 11.01
CA LYS A 45 5.69 6.48 9.87
C LYS A 45 6.44 6.26 8.55
N PRO A 46 5.72 5.95 7.46
CA PRO A 46 6.35 5.82 6.15
C PRO A 46 6.92 7.17 5.69
N PRO A 47 7.94 7.16 4.81
CA PRO A 47 8.47 8.38 4.22
C PRO A 47 7.49 8.93 3.16
N MET A 48 7.85 10.04 2.54
CA MET A 48 7.24 10.45 1.27
C MET A 48 7.60 9.42 0.19
N VAL A 49 6.62 9.02 -0.62
CA VAL A 49 6.79 8.06 -1.71
C VAL A 49 6.57 8.81 -3.03
N GLY A 50 7.64 8.99 -3.79
CA GLY A 50 7.64 9.96 -4.89
C GLY A 50 7.36 11.36 -4.36
N GLU A 51 6.33 12.02 -4.89
CA GLU A 51 5.86 13.33 -4.42
C GLU A 51 4.69 13.23 -3.42
N THR A 52 4.27 12.00 -3.09
CA THR A 52 3.06 11.76 -2.31
C THR A 52 3.37 11.48 -0.86
N LYS A 53 2.75 12.24 0.04
CA LYS A 53 2.75 11.96 1.47
C LYS A 53 1.81 10.78 1.77
N TRP A 54 2.36 9.68 2.29
CA TRP A 54 1.56 8.56 2.78
C TRP A 54 0.94 8.92 4.13
N LYS A 55 -0.35 9.26 4.10
CA LYS A 55 -1.11 9.63 5.30
C LYS A 55 -1.57 8.40 6.10
N PRO A 56 -1.72 8.51 7.43
CA PRO A 56 -2.36 7.47 8.24
C PRO A 56 -3.76 7.14 7.72
N PHE A 57 -4.16 5.88 7.85
CA PHE A 57 -5.45 5.40 7.35
C PHE A 57 -6.64 6.15 7.98
N GLN A 58 -6.54 6.53 9.25
CA GLN A 58 -7.53 7.31 9.98
C GLN A 58 -7.67 8.75 9.46
N GLU A 59 -6.60 9.31 8.87
CA GLU A 59 -6.58 10.66 8.32
C GLU A 59 -7.07 10.67 6.86
N LYS A 60 -6.75 9.62 6.10
CA LYS A 60 -7.23 9.39 4.75
C LYS A 60 -7.37 7.90 4.49
N ILE A 61 -8.62 7.44 4.35
CA ILE A 61 -8.95 6.06 3.99
C ILE A 61 -8.43 5.80 2.57
N SER A 62 -7.22 5.28 2.48
CA SER A 62 -6.53 5.04 1.22
C SER A 62 -5.36 4.08 1.43
N ALA A 63 -4.95 3.40 0.35
CA ALA A 63 -3.77 2.57 0.34
C ALA A 63 -2.70 3.18 -0.58
N MET A 64 -1.44 3.16 -0.16
CA MET A 64 -0.33 3.50 -1.05
C MET A 64 -0.09 2.34 -2.02
N ILE A 65 0.03 2.65 -3.30
CA ILE A 65 0.35 1.70 -4.35
C ILE A 65 1.83 1.77 -4.69
N LEU A 66 2.48 0.62 -4.60
CA LEU A 66 3.87 0.39 -4.96
C LEU A 66 3.91 -0.55 -6.15
N ASN A 67 3.80 0.02 -7.35
CA ASN A 67 3.84 -0.73 -8.59
C ASN A 67 5.20 -0.55 -9.27
N ILE A 68 5.61 -1.54 -10.07
CA ILE A 68 6.90 -1.58 -10.75
C ILE A 68 7.08 -0.45 -11.77
N ASP A 69 5.98 -0.02 -12.39
CA ASP A 69 5.97 1.06 -13.37
C ASP A 69 5.81 2.44 -12.74
N ASP A 70 5.18 2.51 -11.57
CA ASP A 70 4.87 3.76 -10.88
C ASP A 70 4.51 3.52 -9.40
N TRP A 71 5.07 4.30 -8.50
CA TRP A 71 4.78 4.26 -7.07
C TRP A 71 4.43 5.65 -6.56
N GLY A 72 3.76 5.72 -5.42
CA GLY A 72 3.35 7.01 -4.84
C GLY A 72 1.90 7.38 -5.18
N LYS A 73 1.16 6.53 -5.89
CA LYS A 73 -0.29 6.70 -6.06
C LYS A 73 -1.03 6.22 -4.82
N THR A 74 -2.11 6.91 -4.45
CA THR A 74 -3.03 6.43 -3.41
C THR A 74 -4.31 5.92 -4.06
N GLU A 75 -4.70 4.69 -3.72
CA GLU A 75 -5.93 4.03 -4.16
C GLU A 75 -7.02 4.18 -3.08
N THR A 76 -8.23 4.53 -3.49
CA THR A 76 -9.39 4.69 -2.58
C THR A 76 -10.55 3.77 -2.95
N GLU A 77 -10.79 3.48 -4.23
CA GLU A 77 -11.99 2.77 -4.68
C GLU A 77 -12.06 1.35 -4.11
N ARG A 78 -10.95 0.62 -4.13
CA ARG A 78 -10.89 -0.74 -3.54
C ARG A 78 -11.08 -0.72 -2.03
N VAL A 79 -10.55 0.30 -1.36
CA VAL A 79 -10.66 0.44 0.10
C VAL A 79 -12.12 0.72 0.47
N GLU A 80 -12.75 1.66 -0.24
CA GLU A 80 -14.17 2.00 -0.07
C GLU A 80 -15.08 0.81 -0.39
N PHE A 81 -14.79 0.06 -1.46
CA PHE A 81 -15.51 -1.17 -1.77
C PHE A 81 -15.43 -2.17 -0.61
N CYS A 82 -14.23 -2.42 -0.08
CA CYS A 82 -14.05 -3.34 1.04
C CYS A 82 -14.82 -2.87 2.29
N LEU A 83 -14.76 -1.57 2.61
CA LEU A 83 -15.51 -1.01 3.74
C LEU A 83 -17.02 -1.11 3.55
N LYS A 84 -17.52 -0.96 2.33
CA LYS A 84 -18.95 -1.10 2.02
C LYS A 84 -19.43 -2.55 2.11
N GLN A 85 -18.62 -3.51 1.64
CA GLN A 85 -19.03 -4.91 1.60
C GLN A 85 -18.79 -5.66 2.93
N TRP A 86 -17.88 -5.16 3.75
CA TRP A 86 -17.52 -5.74 5.04
C TRP A 86 -17.54 -4.67 6.15
N ASP A 87 -18.58 -3.86 6.17
CA ASP A 87 -18.80 -2.76 7.12
C ASP A 87 -18.73 -3.22 8.59
N TYR A 88 -19.16 -4.44 8.89
CA TYR A 88 -19.08 -5.05 10.22
C TYR A 88 -17.65 -5.24 10.75
N ILE A 89 -16.63 -5.25 9.89
CA ILE A 89 -15.23 -5.41 10.30
C ILE A 89 -14.68 -4.10 10.87
N TYR A 90 -15.19 -2.95 10.43
CA TYR A 90 -14.74 -1.62 10.86
C TYR A 90 -15.92 -0.69 11.22
N PRO A 91 -16.68 -1.04 12.27
CA PRO A 91 -17.90 -0.31 12.63
C PRO A 91 -17.66 1.16 13.03
N HIS A 92 -16.42 1.52 13.38
CA HIS A 92 -16.05 2.88 13.80
C HIS A 92 -15.53 3.76 12.66
N GLN A 93 -15.34 3.22 11.46
CA GLN A 93 -14.80 3.98 10.31
C GLN A 93 -15.86 4.30 9.24
N VAL A 94 -16.99 3.61 9.27
CA VAL A 94 -18.13 3.88 8.39
C VAL A 94 -19.12 4.76 9.17
N PRO A 95 -19.42 5.99 8.75
CA PRO A 95 -20.53 6.74 9.32
C PRO A 95 -21.80 5.90 9.14
N MET A 96 -22.54 5.62 10.23
CA MET A 96 -23.82 4.92 10.15
C MET A 96 -24.66 5.59 9.07
N GLN A 97 -24.97 4.86 7.98
CA GLN A 97 -25.93 5.36 7.02
C GLN A 97 -27.25 5.46 7.78
N GLN A 98 -27.72 6.69 8.03
CA GLN A 98 -29.10 6.90 8.45
C GLN A 98 -29.97 6.29 7.35
N GLU A 99 -30.56 5.14 7.64
CA GLU A 99 -31.63 4.56 6.85
C GLU A 99 -32.76 5.59 6.78
N ASN A 100 -32.85 6.31 5.66
CA ASN A 100 -34.04 7.07 5.31
C ASN A 100 -35.16 6.07 5.03
N SER A 101 -35.86 5.68 6.09
CA SER A 101 -37.16 5.04 6.02
C SER A 101 -38.21 6.10 5.67
N ILE A 102 -38.74 6.05 4.45
CA ILE A 102 -40.10 6.51 4.09
C ILE A 102 -40.72 5.44 3.22
#